data_AF-A0A7V8BGC2-F1
#
_entry.id   AF-A0A7V8BGC2-F1
#
_cell.length_a   1.000
_cell.length_b   1.000
_cell.length_c   1.000
_cell.angle_alpha   90.00
_cell.angle_beta   90.00
_cell.angle_gamma   90.00
#
_symmetry.space_group_name_H-M   'P 1'
#
loop_
_entity.id
_entity.type
_entity.pdbx_description
1 polymer ?
#
loop_
_entity_poly.entity_id
_entity_poly.type
_entity_poly.pdbx_seq_one_letter_code
_entity_poly.pdbx_strand_id
1 'polypeptide(L)'
;MDSALAVLAYLATAVFVLGLIWRVAIFLRAPVRLPIVVTPAPQTRAGVVWRLAREVLVFASLFESNKWTWVLGWVFHASLALVLLRHLRYFLEPVPAWVLWLQPLGRYAGFAMLFALLGLWARRLLVARVRFISTPSDHLMLLLLGFIAFSGLMMSFVVHTDIIAVKRFVLGLVAFDGQALPGGPLVAHLLAVLVLMAIFPLSKLLHVPGVFLSPSRTLVDNGRRPVATKN
;
A
#
# COMPACT_ATOMS: atom_id res chain seq x y z
N MET A 1 -5.07 -26.37 -12.67
CA MET A 1 -4.48 -25.36 -11.75
C MET A 1 -4.95 -23.96 -12.09
N ASP A 2 -5.07 -23.63 -13.37
CA ASP A 2 -5.44 -22.30 -13.87
C ASP A 2 -6.80 -21.81 -13.38
N SER A 3 -7.81 -22.69 -13.34
CA SER A 3 -9.14 -22.35 -12.81
C SER A 3 -9.15 -22.08 -11.30
N ALA A 4 -8.36 -22.82 -10.51
CA ALA A 4 -8.28 -22.63 -9.07
C ALA A 4 -7.65 -21.28 -8.70
N LEU A 5 -6.57 -20.90 -9.39
CA LEU A 5 -5.90 -19.62 -9.13
C LEU A 5 -6.74 -18.43 -9.60
N ALA A 6 -7.48 -18.58 -10.70
CA ALA A 6 -8.47 -17.58 -11.13
C ALA A 6 -9.59 -17.42 -10.08
N VAL A 7 -10.15 -18.51 -9.56
CA VAL A 7 -11.15 -18.47 -8.48
C VAL A 7 -10.59 -17.78 -7.23
N LEU A 8 -9.37 -18.13 -6.81
CA LEU A 8 -8.70 -17.47 -5.69
C LEU A 8 -8.50 -15.97 -5.96
N ALA A 9 -8.18 -15.57 -7.19
CA ALA A 9 -8.05 -14.17 -7.57
C ALA A 9 -9.38 -13.42 -7.44
N TYR A 10 -10.49 -14.00 -7.89
CA TYR A 10 -11.82 -13.40 -7.72
C TYR A 10 -12.22 -13.29 -6.24
N LEU A 11 -11.99 -14.35 -5.45
CA LEU A 11 -12.28 -14.34 -4.01
C LEU A 11 -11.44 -13.29 -3.28
N ALA A 12 -10.13 -13.25 -3.52
CA ALA A 12 -9.25 -12.26 -2.91
C ALA A 12 -9.61 -10.84 -3.32
N THR A 13 -10.00 -10.62 -4.58
CA THR A 13 -10.48 -9.31 -5.06
C THR A 13 -11.77 -8.91 -4.36
N ALA A 14 -12.74 -9.83 -4.22
CA ALA A 14 -13.98 -9.57 -3.50
C ALA A 14 -13.71 -9.23 -2.03
N VAL A 15 -12.89 -10.02 -1.33
CA VAL A 15 -12.49 -9.76 0.06
C VAL A 15 -11.80 -8.40 0.19
N PHE A 16 -10.87 -8.09 -0.70
CA PHE A 16 -10.15 -6.82 -0.71
C PHE A 16 -11.11 -5.63 -0.89
N VAL A 17 -11.93 -5.64 -1.94
CA VAL A 17 -12.83 -4.53 -2.30
C VAL A 17 -13.93 -4.36 -1.25
N LEU A 18 -14.67 -5.42 -0.96
CA LEU A 18 -15.78 -5.37 0.01
C LEU A 18 -15.27 -5.06 1.42
N GLY A 19 -14.16 -5.68 1.82
CA GLY A 19 -13.52 -5.41 3.10
C GLY A 19 -13.04 -3.98 3.23
N LEU A 20 -12.46 -3.40 2.18
CA LEU A 20 -12.03 -2.00 2.16
C LEU A 20 -13.22 -1.05 2.25
N ILE A 21 -14.27 -1.26 1.44
CA ILE A 21 -15.50 -0.46 1.48
C ILE A 21 -16.11 -0.51 2.88
N TRP A 22 -16.22 -1.71 3.46
CA TRP A 22 -16.74 -1.91 4.81
C TRP A 22 -15.94 -1.15 5.87
N ARG A 23 -14.60 -1.24 5.83
CA ARG A 23 -13.70 -0.53 6.76
C ARG A 23 -13.81 0.98 6.62
N VAL A 24 -13.84 1.49 5.39
CA VAL A 24 -14.02 2.92 5.13
C VAL A 24 -15.39 3.39 5.63
N ALA A 25 -16.46 2.63 5.40
CA ALA A 25 -17.79 2.94 5.90
C ALA A 25 -17.84 3.00 7.43
N ILE A 26 -17.15 2.08 8.12
CA ILE A 26 -16.99 2.13 9.59
C ILE A 26 -16.28 3.42 10.00
N PHE A 27 -15.16 3.77 9.36
CA PHE A 27 -14.40 4.97 9.70
C PHE A 27 -15.20 6.26 9.47
N LEU A 28 -16.01 6.32 8.41
CA LEU A 28 -16.88 7.46 8.12
C LEU A 28 -18.07 7.59 9.09
N ARG A 29 -18.57 6.48 9.64
CA ARG A 29 -19.70 6.44 10.57
C ARG A 29 -19.27 6.55 12.03
N ALA A 30 -17.99 6.38 12.34
CA ALA A 30 -17.48 6.43 13.70
C ALA A 30 -17.67 7.84 14.30
N PRO A 31 -18.38 7.97 15.45
CA PRO A 31 -18.62 9.28 16.05
C PRO A 31 -17.34 9.85 16.64
N VAL A 32 -17.09 11.15 16.40
CA VAL A 32 -15.99 11.89 17.01
C VAL A 32 -16.42 12.35 18.39
N ARG A 33 -16.15 11.54 19.43
CA ARG A 33 -16.56 11.85 20.81
C ARG A 33 -15.80 13.04 21.40
N LEU A 34 -14.51 13.15 21.09
CA LEU A 34 -13.63 14.22 21.57
C LEU A 34 -12.83 14.79 20.39
N PRO A 35 -13.07 16.05 19.99
CA PRO A 35 -12.34 16.70 18.90
C PRO A 35 -10.95 17.12 19.40
N ILE A 36 -10.06 16.14 19.55
CA ILE A 36 -8.66 16.37 19.93
C ILE A 36 -7.85 16.52 18.65
N VAL A 37 -7.20 17.67 18.47
CA VAL A 37 -6.28 17.93 17.34
C VAL A 37 -4.84 17.67 17.76
N VAL A 38 -4.03 17.15 16.83
CA VAL A 38 -2.57 17.04 17.06
C VAL A 38 -1.95 18.43 16.97
N THR A 39 -1.33 18.88 18.05
CA THR A 39 -0.63 20.16 18.13
C THR A 39 0.75 20.09 17.44
N PRO A 40 1.23 21.20 16.83
CA PRO A 40 0.52 22.45 16.57
C PRO A 40 -0.55 22.26 15.48
N ALA A 41 -1.80 22.60 15.80
CA ALA A 41 -2.94 22.36 14.93
C ALA A 41 -3.26 23.63 14.10
N PRO A 42 -3.49 23.51 12.78
CA PRO A 42 -3.84 24.66 11.96
C PRO A 42 -5.22 25.23 12.32
N GLN A 43 -5.31 26.56 12.36
CA GLN A 43 -6.54 27.30 12.65
C GLN A 43 -7.45 27.50 11.43
N THR A 44 -7.00 27.13 10.23
CA THR A 44 -7.77 27.24 8.98
C THR A 44 -7.88 25.91 8.25
N ARG A 45 -8.94 25.74 7.46
CA ARG A 45 -9.11 24.56 6.59
C ARG A 45 -7.95 24.41 5.60
N ALA A 46 -7.48 25.53 5.03
CA ALA A 46 -6.32 25.55 4.16
C ALA A 46 -5.06 25.03 4.89
N GLY A 47 -4.86 25.44 6.14
CA GLY A 47 -3.76 24.94 6.96
C GLY A 47 -3.85 23.43 7.25
N VAL A 48 -5.06 22.89 7.46
CA VAL A 48 -5.28 21.44 7.60
C VAL A 48 -4.90 20.69 6.33
N VAL A 49 -5.36 21.16 5.17
CA VAL A 49 -5.02 20.56 3.87
C VAL A 49 -3.51 20.59 3.65
N TRP A 50 -2.85 21.72 3.95
CA TRP A 50 -1.40 21.84 3.85
C TRP A 50 -0.65 20.86 4.77
N ARG A 51 -1.07 20.75 6.04
CA ARG A 51 -0.52 19.77 6.98
C ARG A 51 -0.66 18.35 6.42
N LEU A 52 -1.87 17.99 5.96
CA LEU A 52 -2.13 16.66 5.41
C LEU A 52 -1.30 16.38 4.16
N ALA A 53 -1.16 17.36 3.26
CA ALA A 53 -0.31 17.23 2.07
C ALA A 53 1.15 16.94 2.46
N ARG A 54 1.71 17.66 3.44
CA ARG A 54 3.06 17.42 3.95
C ARG A 54 3.22 16.05 4.60
N GLU A 55 2.21 15.61 5.35
CA GLU A 55 2.22 14.27 5.95
C GLU A 55 2.10 13.17 4.90
N VAL A 56 1.34 13.34 3.83
CA VAL A 56 1.14 12.30 2.81
C VAL A 56 2.29 12.25 1.82
N LEU A 57 2.79 13.40 1.35
CA LEU A 57 3.79 13.47 0.29
C LEU A 57 5.22 13.28 0.81
N VAL A 58 5.50 13.79 2.01
CA VAL A 58 6.86 13.88 2.54
C VAL A 58 6.98 13.28 3.94
N PHE A 59 5.92 12.75 4.55
CA PHE A 59 5.98 12.22 5.93
C PHE A 59 6.63 13.21 6.91
N ALA A 60 6.21 14.48 6.88
CA ALA A 60 6.89 15.56 7.59
C ALA A 60 7.12 15.27 9.08
N SER A 61 6.12 14.76 9.81
CA SER A 61 6.29 14.36 11.21
C SER A 61 7.37 13.29 11.43
N LEU A 62 7.52 12.35 10.49
CA LEU A 62 8.55 11.32 10.54
C LEU A 62 9.93 11.89 10.21
N PHE A 63 10.00 12.85 9.27
CA PHE A 63 11.24 13.55 8.93
C PHE A 63 11.84 14.27 10.15
N GLU A 64 10.99 14.99 10.89
CA GLU A 64 11.42 15.74 12.07
C GLU A 64 11.82 14.81 13.23
N SER A 65 11.15 13.66 13.38
CA SER A 65 11.40 12.76 14.51
C SER A 65 12.53 11.75 14.29
N ASN A 66 12.67 11.19 13.09
CA ASN A 66 13.69 10.17 12.81
C ASN A 66 14.05 10.09 11.32
N LYS A 67 15.10 10.81 10.94
CA LYS A 67 15.60 10.90 9.55
C LYS A 67 15.91 9.54 8.91
N TRP A 68 16.46 8.58 9.66
CA TRP A 68 16.76 7.24 9.12
C TRP A 68 15.49 6.45 8.78
N THR A 69 14.52 6.44 9.69
CA THR A 69 13.23 5.79 9.45
C THR A 69 12.47 6.51 8.34
N TRP A 70 12.60 7.83 8.26
CA TRP A 70 12.04 8.64 7.19
C TRP A 70 12.58 8.25 5.82
N VAL A 71 13.91 8.22 5.62
CA VAL A 71 14.51 7.83 4.33
C VAL A 71 14.02 6.45 3.91
N LEU A 72 14.10 5.46 4.80
CA LEU A 72 13.67 4.09 4.49
C LEU A 72 12.16 4.03 4.18
N GLY A 73 11.34 4.72 4.97
CA GLY A 73 9.89 4.78 4.76
C GLY A 73 9.52 5.47 3.45
N TRP A 74 10.17 6.58 3.12
CA TRP A 74 9.92 7.35 1.91
C TRP A 74 10.36 6.60 0.65
N VAL A 75 11.57 6.03 0.66
CA VAL A 75 12.08 5.18 -0.43
C VAL A 75 11.17 3.98 -0.65
N PHE A 76 10.70 3.32 0.41
CA PHE A 76 9.73 2.22 0.31
C PHE A 76 8.44 2.66 -0.41
N HIS A 77 7.80 3.75 0.03
CA HIS A 77 6.53 4.19 -0.55
C HIS A 77 6.67 4.74 -1.98
N ALA A 78 7.71 5.53 -2.25
CA ALA A 78 7.98 6.02 -3.60
C ALA A 78 8.24 4.86 -4.57
N SER A 79 9.01 3.87 -4.14
CA SER A 79 9.28 2.67 -4.95
C SER A 79 8.03 1.81 -5.14
N LEU A 80 7.23 1.63 -4.08
CA LEU A 80 5.95 0.93 -4.17
C LEU A 80 5.01 1.61 -5.18
N ALA A 81 4.91 2.94 -5.14
CA ALA A 81 4.11 3.69 -6.11
C ALA A 81 4.59 3.47 -7.55
N LEU A 82 5.90 3.57 -7.81
CA LEU A 82 6.46 3.31 -9.14
C LEU A 82 6.23 1.86 -9.61
N VAL A 83 6.39 0.89 -8.71
CA VAL A 83 6.12 -0.52 -9.00
C VAL A 83 4.65 -0.72 -9.35
N LEU A 84 3.70 -0.15 -8.58
CA LEU A 84 2.27 -0.22 -8.87
C LEU A 84 1.91 0.45 -10.21
N LEU A 85 2.47 1.63 -10.50
CA LEU A 85 2.27 2.31 -11.80
C LEU A 85 2.78 1.46 -12.97
N ARG A 86 3.93 0.79 -12.82
CA ARG A 86 4.42 -0.18 -13.81
C ARG A 86 3.44 -1.34 -14.02
N HIS A 87 2.79 -1.83 -12.96
CA HIS A 87 1.85 -2.94 -13.06
C HIS A 87 0.60 -2.59 -13.89
N LEU A 88 0.24 -1.31 -14.04
CA LEU A 88 -0.88 -0.89 -14.88
C LEU A 88 -0.78 -1.38 -16.33
N ARG A 89 0.44 -1.69 -16.83
CA ARG A 89 0.65 -2.29 -18.15
C ARG A 89 -0.15 -3.56 -18.40
N TYR A 90 -0.47 -4.30 -17.34
CA TYR A 90 -1.15 -5.59 -17.43
C TYR A 90 -2.67 -5.44 -17.44
N PHE A 91 -3.17 -4.27 -17.02
CA PHE A 91 -4.60 -3.99 -16.88
C PHE A 91 -5.15 -3.10 -18.01
N LEU A 92 -4.28 -2.50 -18.82
CA LEU A 92 -4.65 -1.50 -19.84
C LEU A 92 -4.28 -2.00 -21.25
N GLU A 93 -5.24 -1.93 -22.17
CA GLU A 93 -5.06 -2.21 -23.60
C GLU A 93 -5.87 -1.18 -24.42
N PRO A 94 -5.24 -0.28 -25.21
CA PRO A 94 -3.79 -0.09 -25.34
C PRO A 94 -3.12 0.46 -24.07
N VAL A 95 -1.81 0.20 -23.91
CA VAL A 95 -1.04 0.74 -22.77
C VAL A 95 -0.76 2.23 -23.02
N PRO A 96 -1.14 3.15 -22.10
CA PRO A 96 -0.86 4.57 -22.26
C PRO A 96 0.64 4.85 -22.35
N ALA A 97 1.04 5.82 -23.18
CA ALA A 97 2.45 6.16 -23.41
C ALA A 97 3.21 6.47 -22.11
N TRP A 98 2.60 7.22 -21.18
CA TRP A 98 3.24 7.56 -19.90
C TRP A 98 3.54 6.33 -19.03
N VAL A 99 2.72 5.26 -19.11
CA VAL A 99 3.00 3.98 -18.42
C VAL A 99 4.20 3.29 -19.05
N LEU A 100 4.36 3.37 -20.38
CA LEU A 100 5.50 2.81 -21.10
C LEU A 100 6.81 3.51 -20.70
N TRP A 101 6.81 4.84 -20.62
CA TRP A 101 7.96 5.64 -20.17
C TRP A 101 8.36 5.32 -18.71
N LEU A 102 7.41 4.98 -17.85
CA LEU A 102 7.66 4.62 -16.45
C LEU A 102 8.19 3.19 -16.25
N GLN A 103 8.13 2.31 -17.26
CA GLN A 103 8.55 0.91 -17.13
C GLN A 103 9.96 0.70 -16.57
N PRO A 104 11.03 1.35 -17.10
CA PRO A 104 12.37 1.18 -16.55
C PRO A 104 12.46 1.64 -15.10
N LEU A 105 11.82 2.76 -14.76
CA LEU A 105 11.79 3.30 -13.40
C LEU A 105 11.13 2.31 -12.44
N GLY A 106 9.96 1.78 -12.79
CA GLY A 106 9.27 0.77 -11.98
C GLY A 106 10.03 -0.57 -11.89
N ARG A 107 10.85 -0.93 -12.88
CA ARG A 107 11.70 -2.13 -12.85
C ARG A 107 12.82 -2.01 -11.82
N TYR A 108 13.56 -0.90 -11.84
CA TYR A 108 14.66 -0.65 -10.90
C TYR A 108 14.17 -0.24 -9.51
N ALA A 109 13.01 0.41 -9.40
CA ALA A 109 12.36 0.71 -8.12
C ALA A 109 12.13 -0.55 -7.27
N GLY A 110 11.99 -1.74 -7.88
CA GLY A 110 11.91 -3.00 -7.14
C GLY A 110 13.11 -3.23 -6.22
N PHE A 111 14.33 -2.86 -6.62
CA PHE A 111 15.51 -2.97 -5.76
C PHE A 111 15.43 -2.00 -4.59
N ALA A 112 15.11 -0.74 -4.85
CA ALA A 112 14.96 0.27 -3.81
C ALA A 112 13.87 -0.12 -2.79
N MET A 113 12.75 -0.67 -3.27
CA MET A 113 11.68 -1.23 -2.42
C MET A 113 12.20 -2.36 -1.54
N LEU A 114 12.93 -3.33 -2.09
CA LEU A 114 13.47 -4.46 -1.33
C LEU A 114 14.49 -4.00 -0.29
N PHE A 115 15.43 -3.13 -0.64
CA PHE A 115 16.41 -2.59 0.30
C PHE A 115 15.74 -1.80 1.44
N ALA A 116 14.75 -0.97 1.13
CA ALA A 116 14.01 -0.24 2.13
C ALA A 116 13.24 -1.17 3.07
N LEU A 117 12.59 -2.22 2.55
CA LEU A 117 11.91 -3.23 3.36
C LEU A 117 12.85 -3.97 4.29
N LEU A 118 14.02 -4.42 3.78
CA LEU A 118 15.05 -5.07 4.58
C LEU A 118 15.58 -4.14 5.67
N GLY A 119 15.82 -2.85 5.35
CA GLY A 119 16.25 -1.85 6.33
C GLY A 119 15.19 -1.60 7.42
N LEU A 120 13.91 -1.50 7.06
CA LEU A 120 12.80 -1.33 8.01
C LEU A 120 12.61 -2.57 8.89
N TRP A 121 12.80 -3.76 8.33
CA TRP A 121 12.75 -5.01 9.08
C TRP A 121 13.95 -5.15 10.02
N ALA A 122 15.17 -4.83 9.56
CA ALA A 122 16.38 -4.80 10.38
C ALA A 122 16.23 -3.82 11.55
N ARG A 123 15.71 -2.61 11.31
CA ARG A 123 15.38 -1.64 12.39
C ARG A 123 14.47 -2.25 13.45
N ARG A 124 13.51 -3.09 13.05
CA ARG A 124 12.56 -3.74 13.95
C ARG A 124 13.19 -4.82 14.83
N LEU A 125 14.29 -5.41 14.38
CA LEU A 125 15.04 -6.44 15.12
C LEU A 125 16.16 -5.83 15.98
N LEU A 126 16.85 -4.82 15.46
CA LEU A 126 18.08 -4.29 16.02
C LEU A 126 17.84 -3.14 17.03
N VAL A 127 16.78 -2.35 16.87
CA VAL A 127 16.50 -1.22 17.76
C VAL A 127 15.62 -1.66 18.92
N ALA A 128 16.18 -1.71 20.13
CA ALA A 128 15.51 -2.21 21.33
C ALA A 128 14.11 -1.62 21.57
N ARG A 129 13.96 -0.30 21.47
CA ARG A 129 12.67 0.39 21.63
C ARG A 129 11.63 -0.06 20.61
N VAL A 130 12.05 -0.24 19.35
CA VAL A 130 11.16 -0.66 18.26
C VAL A 130 10.80 -2.13 18.41
N ARG A 131 11.78 -2.97 18.74
CA ARG A 131 11.57 -4.40 18.99
C ARG A 131 10.57 -4.62 20.12
N PHE A 132 10.67 -3.85 21.20
CA PHE A 132 9.78 -3.93 22.35
C PHE A 132 8.31 -3.66 22.00
N ILE A 133 8.04 -2.70 21.11
CA ILE A 133 6.67 -2.33 20.70
C ILE A 133 6.16 -3.09 19.47
N SER A 134 6.96 -3.98 18.89
CA SER A 134 6.62 -4.66 17.63
C SER A 134 5.79 -5.92 17.88
N THR A 135 4.74 -6.10 17.08
CA THR A 135 3.91 -7.31 17.12
C THR A 135 4.28 -8.26 15.98
N PRO A 136 3.95 -9.57 16.06
CA PRO A 136 4.25 -10.52 14.99
C PRO A 136 3.71 -10.08 13.61
N SER A 137 2.54 -9.44 13.58
CA SER A 137 1.97 -8.88 12.36
C SER A 137 2.84 -7.82 11.69
N ASP A 138 3.66 -7.06 12.43
CA ASP A 138 4.58 -6.07 11.86
C ASP A 138 5.70 -6.73 11.06
N HIS A 139 6.20 -7.86 11.53
CA HIS A 139 7.21 -8.64 10.82
C HIS A 139 6.60 -9.34 9.61
N LEU A 140 5.42 -9.95 9.77
CA LEU A 140 4.79 -10.71 8.70
C LEU A 140 4.44 -9.83 7.50
N MET A 141 3.96 -8.60 7.70
CA MET A 141 3.65 -7.70 6.57
C MET A 141 4.90 -7.26 5.81
N LEU A 142 6.00 -6.96 6.53
CA LEU A 142 7.26 -6.60 5.89
C LEU A 142 7.86 -7.78 5.11
N LEU A 143 7.80 -8.99 5.67
CA LEU A 143 8.26 -10.20 5.00
C LEU A 143 7.41 -10.55 3.78
N LEU A 144 6.08 -10.41 3.86
CA LEU A 144 5.18 -10.64 2.73
C LEU A 144 5.47 -9.66 1.59
N LEU A 145 5.55 -8.36 1.88
CA LEU A 145 5.90 -7.35 0.88
C LEU A 145 7.31 -7.55 0.33
N GLY A 146 8.26 -7.96 1.18
CA GLY A 146 9.63 -8.29 0.78
C GLY A 146 9.67 -9.47 -0.17
N PHE A 147 8.89 -10.52 0.10
CA PHE A 147 8.76 -11.68 -0.78
C PHE A 147 8.12 -11.32 -2.12
N ILE A 148 7.11 -10.46 -2.14
CA ILE A 148 6.49 -9.93 -3.37
C ILE A 148 7.53 -9.14 -4.18
N ALA A 149 8.27 -8.23 -3.55
CA ALA A 149 9.33 -7.45 -4.21
C ALA A 149 10.44 -8.37 -4.76
N PHE A 150 10.91 -9.32 -3.95
CA PHE A 150 11.97 -10.26 -4.32
C PHE A 150 11.54 -11.15 -5.50
N SER A 151 10.37 -11.79 -5.42
CA SER A 151 9.85 -12.61 -6.52
C SER A 151 9.63 -11.80 -7.80
N GLY A 152 9.17 -10.55 -7.69
CA GLY A 152 9.05 -9.62 -8.82
C GLY A 152 10.39 -9.27 -9.47
N LEU A 153 11.45 -9.10 -8.67
CA LEU A 153 12.82 -8.90 -9.15
C LEU A 153 13.39 -10.17 -9.81
N MET A 154 13.17 -11.35 -9.22
CA MET A 154 13.58 -12.62 -9.82
C MET A 154 12.96 -12.79 -11.20
N MET A 155 11.67 -12.49 -11.36
CA MET A 155 10.99 -12.50 -12.66
C MET A 155 11.50 -11.43 -13.64
N SER A 156 11.97 -10.30 -13.11
CA SER A 156 12.42 -9.18 -13.93
C SER A 156 13.89 -9.30 -14.33
N PHE A 157 14.73 -10.08 -13.65
CA PHE A 157 16.19 -10.07 -13.88
C PHE A 157 16.85 -11.44 -13.96
N VAL A 158 16.21 -12.50 -13.45
CA VAL A 158 16.84 -13.83 -13.33
C VAL A 158 16.05 -14.85 -14.15
N VAL A 159 14.83 -15.16 -13.74
CA VAL A 159 13.96 -16.17 -14.37
C VAL A 159 12.80 -15.45 -15.04
N HIS A 160 13.01 -15.05 -16.29
CA HIS A 160 12.07 -14.22 -17.04
C HIS A 160 10.73 -14.93 -17.30
N THR A 161 9.63 -14.23 -17.04
CA THR A 161 8.27 -14.68 -17.34
C THR A 161 7.79 -14.10 -18.67
N ASP A 162 6.97 -14.84 -19.42
CA ASP A 162 6.29 -14.32 -20.61
C ASP A 162 5.28 -13.21 -20.22
N ILE A 163 5.69 -11.97 -20.48
CA ILE A 163 4.93 -10.76 -20.14
C ILE A 163 3.64 -10.64 -20.98
N ILE A 164 3.62 -11.20 -22.19
CA ILE A 164 2.43 -11.19 -23.06
C ILE A 164 1.39 -12.17 -22.51
N ALA A 165 1.83 -13.38 -22.13
CA ALA A 165 0.95 -14.36 -21.49
C ALA A 165 0.38 -13.84 -20.17
N VAL A 166 1.20 -13.18 -19.34
CA VAL A 166 0.73 -12.54 -18.09
C VAL A 166 -0.34 -11.49 -18.39
N LYS A 167 -0.13 -10.65 -19.39
CA LYS A 167 -1.10 -9.60 -19.77
C LYS A 167 -2.42 -10.22 -20.22
N ARG A 168 -2.37 -11.24 -21.09
CA ARG A 168 -3.57 -11.97 -21.53
C ARG A 168 -4.32 -12.59 -20.36
N PHE A 169 -3.60 -13.22 -19.43
CA PHE A 169 -4.18 -13.77 -18.20
C PHE A 169 -4.92 -12.71 -17.38
N VAL A 170 -4.28 -11.58 -17.10
CA VAL A 170 -4.88 -10.50 -16.29
C VAL A 170 -6.07 -9.85 -16.99
N LEU A 171 -5.99 -9.58 -18.30
CA LEU A 171 -7.13 -9.05 -19.06
C LEU A 171 -8.28 -10.06 -19.14
N GLY A 172 -7.97 -11.36 -19.29
CA GLY A 172 -8.95 -12.44 -19.21
C GLY A 172 -9.70 -12.43 -17.87
N LEU A 173 -8.99 -12.30 -16.74
CA LEU A 173 -9.64 -12.18 -15.42
C LEU A 173 -10.64 -11.02 -15.36
N VAL A 174 -10.29 -9.86 -15.92
CA VAL A 174 -11.19 -8.67 -15.96
C VAL A 174 -12.39 -8.92 -16.88
N ALA A 175 -12.18 -9.60 -18.01
CA ALA A 175 -13.22 -9.93 -18.98
C ALA A 175 -14.07 -11.14 -18.61
N PHE A 176 -13.78 -11.79 -17.46
CA PHE A 176 -14.34 -13.11 -17.10
C PHE A 176 -14.11 -14.19 -18.16
N ASP A 177 -12.97 -14.08 -18.86
CA ASP A 177 -12.51 -15.00 -19.88
C ASP A 177 -11.32 -15.81 -19.37
N GLY A 178 -11.49 -17.12 -19.27
CA GLY A 178 -10.52 -18.03 -18.68
C GLY A 178 -9.29 -18.21 -19.56
N GLN A 179 -8.22 -17.49 -19.24
CA GLN A 179 -6.94 -17.58 -19.93
C GLN A 179 -5.95 -18.46 -19.15
N ALA A 180 -5.04 -19.12 -19.87
CA ALA A 180 -4.04 -19.99 -19.25
C ALA A 180 -3.03 -19.16 -18.43
N LEU A 181 -2.66 -19.67 -17.25
CA LEU A 181 -1.69 -19.01 -16.39
C LEU A 181 -0.26 -19.35 -16.85
N PRO A 182 0.61 -18.36 -17.12
CA PRO A 182 2.02 -18.64 -17.28
C PRO A 182 2.58 -19.20 -15.97
N GLY A 183 3.14 -20.41 -16.01
CA GLY A 183 3.70 -21.07 -14.83
C GLY A 183 4.98 -20.44 -14.29
N GLY A 184 5.74 -21.21 -13.52
CA GLY A 184 7.05 -20.79 -13.00
C GLY A 184 6.97 -19.80 -11.82
N PRO A 185 7.95 -18.88 -11.67
CA PRO A 185 8.06 -17.99 -10.51
C PRO A 185 6.86 -17.03 -10.34
N LEU A 186 6.07 -16.83 -11.40
CA LEU A 186 4.84 -16.05 -11.36
C LEU A 186 3.82 -16.60 -10.37
N VAL A 187 3.70 -17.92 -10.25
CA VAL A 187 2.71 -18.55 -9.37
C VAL A 187 2.97 -18.14 -7.92
N ALA A 188 4.23 -18.19 -7.48
CA ALA A 188 4.61 -17.77 -6.13
C ALA A 188 4.36 -16.27 -5.91
N HIS A 189 4.68 -15.43 -6.90
CA HIS A 189 4.41 -13.99 -6.84
C HIS A 189 2.91 -13.69 -6.72
N LEU A 190 2.10 -14.29 -7.58
CA LEU A 190 0.65 -14.10 -7.58
C LEU A 190 0.03 -14.60 -6.27
N LEU A 191 0.38 -15.79 -5.79
CA LEU A 191 -0.12 -16.30 -4.51
C LEU A 191 0.20 -15.34 -3.35
N ALA A 192 1.40 -14.78 -3.30
CA ALA A 192 1.75 -13.79 -2.29
C ALA A 192 0.93 -12.49 -2.40
N VAL A 193 0.67 -12.03 -3.63
CA VAL A 193 -0.21 -10.87 -3.87
C VAL A 193 -1.65 -11.17 -3.47
N LEU A 194 -2.18 -12.37 -3.77
CA LEU A 194 -3.52 -12.78 -3.36
C LEU A 194 -3.67 -12.87 -1.84
N VAL A 195 -2.66 -13.41 -1.16
CA VAL A 195 -2.59 -13.38 0.31
C VAL A 195 -2.59 -11.93 0.82
N LEU A 196 -1.78 -11.05 0.23
CA LEU A 196 -1.75 -9.63 0.58
C LEU A 196 -3.13 -8.98 0.40
N MET A 197 -3.82 -9.22 -0.72
CA MET A 197 -5.16 -8.70 -0.98
C MET A 197 -6.18 -9.17 0.04
N ALA A 198 -6.18 -10.46 0.37
CA ALA A 198 -7.11 -11.04 1.35
C ALA A 198 -6.94 -10.46 2.76
N ILE A 199 -5.69 -10.23 3.20
CA ILE A 199 -5.42 -9.73 4.56
C ILE A 199 -5.45 -8.20 4.66
N PHE A 200 -5.31 -7.48 3.54
CA PHE A 200 -5.22 -6.01 3.51
C PHE A 200 -6.31 -5.32 4.35
N PRO A 201 -7.62 -5.62 4.20
CA PRO A 201 -8.69 -4.94 4.94
C PRO A 201 -8.73 -5.28 6.44
N LEU A 202 -7.88 -6.20 6.90
CA LEU A 202 -7.75 -6.58 8.30
C LEU A 202 -6.42 -6.13 8.91
N SER A 203 -5.54 -5.53 8.09
CA SER A 203 -4.16 -5.25 8.44
C SER A 203 -3.90 -3.77 8.77
N LYS A 204 -2.68 -3.50 9.24
CA LYS A 204 -2.14 -2.15 9.44
C LYS A 204 -1.96 -1.37 8.12
N LEU A 205 -2.17 -1.99 6.96
CA LEU A 205 -2.12 -1.33 5.65
C LEU A 205 -3.30 -0.37 5.41
N LEU A 206 -4.36 -0.47 6.23
CA LEU A 206 -5.46 0.50 6.26
C LEU A 206 -5.06 1.91 6.71
N HIS A 207 -3.78 2.16 7.01
CA HIS A 207 -3.27 3.49 7.26
C HIS A 207 -3.50 4.45 6.07
N VAL A 208 -3.59 3.92 4.83
CA VAL A 208 -3.81 4.72 3.61
C VAL A 208 -5.13 5.52 3.70
N PRO A 209 -6.33 4.91 3.84
CA PRO A 209 -7.55 5.67 4.08
C PRO A 209 -7.56 6.32 5.48
N GLY A 210 -6.93 5.70 6.47
CA GLY A 210 -6.94 6.17 7.86
C GLY A 210 -6.36 7.57 8.05
N VAL A 211 -5.37 7.98 7.26
CA VAL A 211 -4.78 9.33 7.38
C VAL A 211 -5.77 10.45 7.05
N PHE A 212 -6.68 10.20 6.11
CA PHE A 212 -7.68 11.17 5.64
C PHE A 212 -8.95 11.15 6.51
N LEU A 213 -9.18 10.06 7.24
CA LEU A 213 -10.39 9.86 8.04
C LEU A 213 -10.14 10.07 9.55
N SER A 214 -8.91 10.32 9.98
CA SER A 214 -8.57 10.57 11.38
C SER A 214 -8.95 11.99 11.80
N PRO A 215 -9.91 12.19 12.73
CA PRO A 215 -10.34 13.52 13.18
C PRO A 215 -9.18 14.35 13.74
N SER A 216 -8.25 13.69 14.43
CA SER A 216 -7.07 14.35 15.01
C SER A 216 -6.16 15.04 13.98
N ARG A 217 -6.24 14.63 12.72
CA ARG A 217 -5.44 15.15 11.60
C ARG A 217 -6.26 15.95 10.59
N THR A 218 -7.59 15.90 10.65
CA THR A 218 -8.47 16.55 9.66
C THR A 218 -9.33 17.66 10.26
N LEU A 219 -9.37 17.76 11.58
CA LEU A 219 -10.01 18.88 12.26
C LEU A 219 -9.12 20.12 12.27
N VAL A 220 -9.79 21.27 12.19
CA VAL A 220 -9.24 22.61 12.41
C VAL A 220 -9.18 22.85 13.92
N ASP A 221 -8.10 23.49 14.39
CA ASP A 221 -8.04 23.96 15.77
C ASP A 221 -9.02 25.13 15.95
N ASN A 222 -10.13 24.84 16.61
CA ASN A 222 -11.16 25.83 16.89
C ASN A 222 -11.20 26.27 18.36
N GLY A 223 -10.31 25.75 19.21
CA GLY A 223 -9.98 26.14 20.60
C GLY A 223 -11.08 26.45 21.63
N ARG A 224 -12.33 26.76 21.23
CA ARG A 224 -13.31 27.53 22.01
C ARG A 224 -14.78 27.46 21.51
N ARG A 225 -15.17 26.62 20.54
CA ARG A 225 -16.60 26.51 20.16
C ARG A 225 -17.22 25.18 20.63
N PRO A 226 -18.43 25.18 21.23
CA PRO A 226 -19.11 23.94 21.60
C PRO A 226 -19.30 23.08 20.34
N VAL A 227 -19.08 21.77 20.48
CA VAL A 227 -19.36 20.81 19.41
C VAL A 227 -20.86 20.90 19.11
N ALA A 228 -21.22 21.39 17.92
CA ALA A 228 -22.59 21.26 17.46
C ALA A 228 -22.89 19.76 17.35
N THR A 229 -23.73 19.27 18.25
CA THR A 229 -24.30 17.93 18.15
C THR A 229 -25.04 17.86 16.83
N LYS A 230 -24.65 16.92 15.96
CA LYS A 230 -25.51 16.55 14.83
C LYS A 230 -26.79 15.99 15.43
N ASN A 231 -27.90 16.72 15.25
CA ASN A 231 -29.25 16.16 15.38
C ASN A 231 -29.47 15.14 14.27
#